data_AF-A0A0M4JX87-F1
#
_entry.id   AF-A0A0M4JX87-F1
#
_cell.length_a   1.000
_cell.length_b   1.000
_cell.length_c   1.000
_cell.angle_alpha   90.00
_cell.angle_beta   90.00
_cell.angle_gamma   90.00
#
_symmetry.space_group_name_H-M   'P 1'
#
loop_
_entity.id
_entity.type
_entity.pdbx_description
1 polymer ?
#
loop_
_entity_poly.entity_id
_entity_poly.type
_entity_poly.pdbx_seq_one_letter_code
_entity_poly.pdbx_strand_id
1 'polypeptide(L)'
;MIVEQISKRFKKKILQINLEDINFKWEFEDFFQILNINNFITMMQHQLKISYNFTQEQDIREKIIKIREFLTQMVDEIKDYKINLNQITILDNLMHMIYMEIKEIINEGLIKYLFFEKIHFTVEYNQVIYDTDDYFKLKLMEFKENVNNHFEIFIKSFKNKQINDNFVF
;
A
#
# COMPACT_ATOMS: atom_id res chain seq x y z
N MET A 1 -8.53 10.55 16.99
CA MET A 1 -7.88 9.36 17.57
C MET A 1 -6.38 9.36 17.29
N ILE A 2 -5.55 8.71 18.14
CA ILE A 2 -4.08 8.70 18.03
C ILE A 2 -3.61 8.20 16.65
N VAL A 3 -4.28 7.18 16.08
CA VAL A 3 -3.97 6.65 14.74
C VAL A 3 -4.11 7.73 13.66
N GLU A 4 -5.17 8.54 13.70
CA GLU A 4 -5.39 9.66 12.76
C GLU A 4 -4.38 10.80 12.93
N GLN A 5 -3.83 10.96 14.13
CA GLN A 5 -2.80 11.96 14.37
C GLN A 5 -1.44 11.52 13.82
N ILE A 6 -1.13 10.23 13.93
CA ILE A 6 0.09 9.64 13.38
C ILE A 6 -0.01 9.55 11.85
N SER A 7 -1.16 9.16 11.31
CA SER A 7 -1.34 9.06 9.85
C SER A 7 -1.13 10.41 9.13
N LYS A 8 -1.45 11.54 9.78
CA LYS A 8 -1.17 12.90 9.27
C LYS A 8 0.32 13.22 9.06
N ARG A 9 1.24 12.43 9.63
CA ARG A 9 2.68 12.56 9.39
C ARG A 9 3.05 12.09 7.97
N PHE A 10 2.28 11.14 7.42
CA PHE A 10 2.41 10.67 6.06
C PHE A 10 1.67 11.66 5.14
N LYS A 11 2.34 12.77 4.84
CA LYS A 11 1.82 13.84 3.98
C LYS A 11 2.01 13.51 2.52
N LYS A 12 1.32 14.30 1.68
CA LYS A 12 1.50 14.33 0.24
C LYS A 12 2.96 14.30 -0.16
N LYS A 13 3.35 13.28 -0.92
CA LYS A 13 4.73 13.08 -1.37
C LYS A 13 4.72 12.52 -2.78
N ILE A 14 5.52 13.13 -3.66
CA ILE A 14 5.78 12.59 -4.99
C ILE A 14 6.75 11.41 -4.82
N LEU A 15 6.32 10.26 -5.30
CA LEU A 15 7.08 9.03 -5.36
C LEU A 15 7.43 8.72 -6.81
N GLN A 16 8.54 8.02 -6.98
CA GLN A 16 9.08 7.69 -8.28
C GLN A 16 9.42 6.20 -8.36
N ILE A 17 9.13 5.62 -9.51
CA ILE A 17 9.67 4.32 -9.95
C ILE A 17 10.19 4.48 -11.38
N ASN A 18 11.34 3.88 -11.64
CA ASN A 18 11.84 3.70 -13.00
C ASN A 18 11.52 2.26 -13.39
N LEU A 19 10.79 2.10 -14.48
CA LEU A 19 10.48 0.79 -15.06
C LEU A 19 10.96 0.80 -16.50
N GLU A 20 11.92 -0.08 -16.79
CA GLU A 20 12.75 0.02 -18.00
C GLU A 20 13.33 1.44 -18.11
N ASP A 21 13.03 2.16 -19.19
CA ASP A 21 13.46 3.54 -19.44
C ASP A 21 12.38 4.60 -19.14
N ILE A 22 11.22 4.20 -18.57
CA ILE A 22 10.13 5.11 -18.25
C ILE A 22 10.13 5.45 -16.76
N ASN A 23 10.14 6.75 -16.47
CA ASN A 23 10.10 7.29 -15.12
C ASN A 23 8.65 7.62 -14.73
N PHE A 24 8.05 6.77 -13.91
CA PHE A 24 6.71 6.99 -13.36
C PHE A 24 6.77 7.83 -12.09
N LYS A 25 5.95 8.88 -12.02
CA LYS A 25 5.84 9.74 -10.85
C LYS A 25 4.40 9.79 -10.39
N TRP A 26 4.13 9.30 -9.19
CA TRP A 26 2.80 9.31 -8.61
C TRP A 26 2.80 10.04 -7.26
N GLU A 27 1.65 10.59 -6.91
CA GLU A 27 1.47 11.32 -5.65
C GLU A 27 0.84 10.38 -4.63
N PHE A 28 1.58 10.11 -3.55
CA PHE A 28 0.99 9.57 -2.35
C PHE A 28 0.12 10.67 -1.73
N GLU A 29 -1.17 10.42 -1.53
CA GLU A 29 -2.14 11.43 -1.07
C GLU A 29 -2.21 11.46 0.47
N ASP A 30 -2.71 10.39 1.06
CA ASP A 30 -2.69 10.11 2.49
C ASP A 30 -2.82 8.60 2.71
N PHE A 31 -2.81 8.16 3.98
CA PHE A 31 -2.82 6.74 4.34
C PHE A 31 -4.09 5.99 3.92
N PHE A 32 -5.23 6.66 3.81
CA PHE A 32 -6.53 6.03 3.50
C PHE A 32 -6.88 6.16 2.03
N GLN A 33 -6.58 7.31 1.42
CA GLN A 33 -6.78 7.53 -0.01
C GLN A 33 -5.65 6.91 -0.84
N ILE A 34 -4.44 6.76 -0.28
CA ILE A 34 -3.23 6.26 -0.96
C ILE A 34 -2.77 7.17 -2.10
N LEU A 35 -3.61 7.36 -3.12
CA LEU A 35 -3.40 8.21 -4.28
C LEU A 35 -4.73 8.73 -4.81
N ASN A 36 -4.71 9.83 -5.55
CA ASN A 36 -5.88 10.31 -6.28
C ASN A 36 -6.01 9.50 -7.59
N ILE A 37 -7.07 8.68 -7.69
CA ILE A 37 -7.22 7.73 -8.81
C ILE A 37 -7.28 8.44 -10.17
N ASN A 38 -7.95 9.59 -10.24
CA ASN A 38 -8.07 10.33 -11.50
C ASN A 38 -6.72 10.88 -11.94
N ASN A 39 -5.98 11.51 -11.02
CA ASN A 39 -4.63 12.01 -11.31
C ASN A 39 -3.68 10.87 -11.70
N PHE A 40 -3.79 9.72 -11.03
CA PHE A 40 -2.99 8.54 -11.33
C PHE A 40 -3.29 8.00 -12.74
N ILE A 41 -4.57 7.87 -13.12
CA ILE A 41 -4.98 7.46 -14.46
C ILE A 41 -4.43 8.43 -15.52
N THR A 42 -4.61 9.74 -15.33
CA THR A 42 -4.09 10.76 -16.25
C THR A 42 -2.57 10.69 -16.37
N MET A 43 -1.86 10.47 -15.26
CA MET A 43 -0.41 10.31 -15.25
C MET A 43 0.04 9.08 -16.04
N MET A 44 -0.60 7.92 -15.82
CA MET A 44 -0.31 6.70 -16.58
C MET A 44 -0.58 6.87 -18.07
N GLN A 45 -1.72 7.47 -18.44
CA GLN A 45 -2.07 7.78 -19.83
C GLN A 45 -1.02 8.69 -20.49
N HIS A 46 -0.58 9.73 -19.78
CA HIS A 46 0.43 10.65 -20.28
C HIS A 46 1.80 9.98 -20.48
N GLN A 47 2.25 9.20 -19.49
CA GLN A 47 3.59 8.59 -19.52
C GLN A 47 3.70 7.44 -20.51
N LEU A 48 2.64 6.64 -20.65
CA LEU A 48 2.57 5.57 -21.64
C LEU A 48 2.15 6.08 -23.03
N LYS A 49 1.67 7.33 -23.15
CA LYS A 49 1.09 7.92 -24.36
C LYS A 49 -0.11 7.13 -24.90
N ILE A 50 -1.06 6.84 -24.02
CA ILE A 50 -2.24 6.01 -24.30
C ILE A 50 -3.53 6.67 -23.79
N SER A 51 -4.66 6.12 -24.22
CA SER A 51 -5.96 6.39 -23.62
C SER A 51 -6.54 5.07 -23.10
N TYR A 52 -7.09 5.10 -21.90
CA TYR A 52 -7.82 3.94 -21.36
C TYR A 52 -9.28 4.04 -21.78
N ASN A 53 -9.89 2.90 -22.07
CA ASN A 53 -11.35 2.84 -22.18
C ASN A 53 -11.99 2.75 -20.79
N PHE A 54 -13.32 2.89 -20.74
CA PHE A 54 -14.08 2.85 -19.50
C PHE A 54 -13.83 1.57 -18.68
N THR A 55 -13.76 0.40 -19.33
CA THR A 55 -13.51 -0.88 -18.66
C THR A 55 -12.14 -0.93 -18.00
N GLN A 56 -11.10 -0.43 -18.68
CA GLN A 56 -9.74 -0.36 -18.13
C GLN A 56 -9.66 0.62 -16.97
N GLU A 57 -10.29 1.79 -17.08
CA GLU A 57 -10.35 2.74 -15.96
C GLU A 57 -11.08 2.16 -14.74
N GLN A 58 -12.16 1.41 -14.99
CA GLN A 58 -12.92 0.76 -13.93
C GLN A 58 -12.10 -0.34 -13.24
N ASP A 59 -11.37 -1.15 -14.00
CA ASP A 59 -10.48 -2.16 -13.43
C ASP A 59 -9.38 -1.53 -12.54
N ILE A 60 -8.73 -0.46 -13.00
CA ILE A 60 -7.75 0.29 -12.20
C ILE A 60 -8.37 0.78 -10.90
N ARG A 61 -9.58 1.36 -10.96
CA ARG A 61 -10.31 1.84 -9.78
C ARG A 61 -10.57 0.70 -8.80
N GLU A 62 -11.06 -0.43 -9.27
CA GLU A 62 -11.35 -1.59 -8.44
C GLU A 62 -10.10 -2.15 -7.75
N LYS A 63 -8.98 -2.23 -8.48
CA LYS A 63 -7.69 -2.66 -7.92
C LYS A 63 -7.22 -1.72 -6.80
N ILE A 64 -7.34 -0.40 -6.97
CA ILE A 64 -6.99 0.58 -5.93
C ILE A 64 -7.96 0.50 -4.74
N ILE A 65 -9.27 0.36 -5.00
CA ILE A 65 -10.29 0.22 -3.95
C ILE A 65 -10.00 -0.98 -3.06
N LYS A 66 -9.63 -2.14 -3.62
CA LYS A 66 -9.26 -3.34 -2.84
C LYS A 66 -8.09 -3.08 -1.88
N ILE A 67 -7.09 -2.30 -2.29
CA ILE A 67 -5.96 -1.94 -1.43
C ILE A 67 -6.45 -1.05 -0.28
N ARG A 68 -7.27 -0.03 -0.59
CA ARG A 68 -7.84 0.89 0.41
C ARG A 68 -8.75 0.19 1.42
N GLU A 69 -9.61 -0.71 0.95
CA GLU A 69 -10.52 -1.49 1.80
C GLU A 69 -9.74 -2.32 2.81
N PHE A 70 -8.71 -3.02 2.36
CA PHE A 70 -7.85 -3.82 3.25
C PHE A 70 -7.13 -2.95 4.29
N LEU A 71 -6.55 -1.82 3.89
CA LEU A 71 -5.92 -0.90 4.84
C LEU A 71 -6.92 -0.32 5.86
N THR A 72 -8.14 -0.02 5.41
CA THR A 72 -9.19 0.51 6.28
C THR A 72 -9.57 -0.51 7.34
N GLN A 73 -9.77 -1.78 6.95
CA GLN A 73 -10.01 -2.89 7.86
C GLN A 73 -8.89 -3.02 8.90
N MET A 74 -7.63 -3.03 8.45
CA MET A 74 -6.48 -3.12 9.35
C MET A 74 -6.39 -1.94 10.33
N VAL A 75 -6.64 -0.72 9.85
CA VAL A 75 -6.65 0.46 10.71
C VAL A 75 -7.80 0.41 11.71
N ASP A 76 -8.96 -0.09 11.31
CA ASP A 76 -10.08 -0.26 12.21
C ASP A 76 -9.78 -1.27 13.32
N GLU A 77 -9.11 -2.38 13.00
CA GLU A 77 -8.61 -3.31 14.02
C GLU A 77 -7.61 -2.65 14.99
N ILE A 78 -6.70 -1.79 14.50
CA ILE A 78 -5.75 -1.06 15.37
C ILE A 78 -6.49 -0.14 16.35
N LYS A 79 -7.59 0.49 15.92
CA LYS A 79 -8.35 1.44 16.75
C LYS A 79 -9.00 0.77 17.97
N ASP A 80 -9.26 -0.53 17.91
CA ASP A 80 -9.79 -1.30 19.04
C ASP A 80 -8.77 -1.49 20.17
N TYR A 81 -7.47 -1.26 19.91
CA TYR A 81 -6.44 -1.29 20.94
C TYR A 81 -6.38 0.04 21.71
N LYS A 82 -6.44 -0.04 23.05
CA LYS A 82 -6.23 1.12 23.93
C LYS A 82 -4.75 1.49 23.98
N ILE A 83 -4.30 2.30 23.01
CA ILE A 83 -2.91 2.71 22.88
C ILE A 83 -2.59 3.86 23.83
N ASN A 84 -1.66 3.64 24.76
CA ASN A 84 -1.15 4.66 25.67
C ASN A 84 -0.02 5.49 25.03
N LEU A 85 0.28 6.66 25.60
CA LEU A 85 1.36 7.54 25.11
C LEU A 85 2.71 6.81 24.99
N ASN A 86 3.00 5.92 25.93
CA ASN A 86 4.25 5.15 26.02
C ASN A 86 4.40 4.14 24.86
N GLN A 87 3.32 3.86 24.13
CA GLN A 87 3.24 2.88 23.04
C GLN A 87 3.11 3.55 21.67
N ILE A 88 3.10 4.89 21.61
CA ILE A 88 3.01 5.65 20.35
C ILE A 88 4.12 5.26 19.39
N THR A 89 5.35 5.03 19.86
CA THR A 89 6.46 4.65 19.00
C THR A 89 6.25 3.30 18.31
N ILE A 90 5.56 2.36 18.96
CA ILE A 90 5.24 1.04 18.40
C ILE A 90 4.20 1.21 17.28
N LEU A 91 3.18 2.04 17.51
CA LEU A 91 2.20 2.37 16.49
C LEU A 91 2.82 3.14 15.31
N ASP A 92 3.68 4.12 15.58
CA ASP A 92 4.38 4.90 14.54
C ASP A 92 5.23 3.99 13.64
N ASN A 93 5.94 3.02 14.23
CA ASN A 93 6.67 1.99 13.48
C ASN A 93 5.74 1.14 12.61
N LEU A 94 4.61 0.66 13.15
CA LEU A 94 3.64 -0.10 12.35
C LEU A 94 3.14 0.70 11.15
N MET A 95 2.72 1.95 11.38
CA MET A 95 2.22 2.84 10.32
C MET A 95 3.31 3.09 9.27
N HIS A 96 4.57 3.23 9.69
CA HIS A 96 5.70 3.36 8.76
C HIS A 96 5.91 2.11 7.91
N MET A 97 5.86 0.92 8.50
CA MET A 97 6.00 -0.34 7.75
C MET A 97 4.87 -0.50 6.73
N ILE A 98 3.62 -0.26 7.14
CA ILE A 98 2.47 -0.30 6.23
C ILE A 98 2.63 0.72 5.09
N TYR A 99 3.11 1.94 5.37
CA TYR A 99 3.39 2.92 4.32
C TYR A 99 4.41 2.40 3.28
N MET A 100 5.43 1.66 3.73
CA MET A 100 6.38 1.02 2.82
C MET A 100 5.71 -0.06 1.96
N GLU A 101 4.85 -0.89 2.56
CA GLU A 101 4.07 -1.88 1.81
C GLU A 101 3.11 -1.24 0.78
N ILE A 102 2.50 -0.09 1.12
CA ILE A 102 1.66 0.68 0.19
C ILE A 102 2.49 1.15 -1.00
N LYS A 103 3.69 1.70 -0.76
CA LYS A 103 4.57 2.14 -1.84
C LYS A 103 4.94 0.95 -2.74
N GLU A 104 5.24 -0.19 -2.14
CA GLU A 104 5.60 -1.41 -2.86
C GLU A 104 4.45 -1.90 -3.75
N ILE A 105 3.24 -2.06 -3.22
CA ILE A 105 2.11 -2.56 -4.03
C ILE A 105 1.72 -1.61 -5.17
N ILE A 106 1.87 -0.30 -5.00
CA ILE A 106 1.63 0.66 -6.09
C ILE A 106 2.73 0.55 -7.15
N ASN A 107 4.00 0.50 -6.75
CA ASN A 107 5.13 0.45 -7.66
C ASN A 107 5.25 -0.91 -8.38
N GLU A 108 5.36 -1.98 -7.61
CA GLU A 108 5.67 -3.32 -8.07
C GLU A 108 4.44 -4.13 -8.44
N GLY A 109 3.26 -3.72 -7.94
CA GLY A 109 1.97 -4.29 -8.35
C GLY A 109 1.33 -3.46 -9.45
N LEU A 110 0.75 -2.31 -9.09
CA LEU A 110 -0.16 -1.56 -9.96
C LEU A 110 0.52 -0.92 -11.18
N ILE A 111 1.66 -0.23 -11.01
CA ILE A 111 2.36 0.42 -12.12
C ILE A 111 2.94 -0.64 -13.07
N LYS A 112 3.58 -1.70 -12.54
CA LYS A 112 4.06 -2.82 -13.36
C LYS A 112 2.92 -3.51 -14.10
N TYR A 113 1.83 -3.83 -13.42
CA TYR A 113 0.61 -4.38 -14.04
C TYR A 113 0.19 -3.57 -15.26
N LEU A 114 0.00 -2.25 -15.10
CA LEU A 114 -0.47 -1.37 -16.17
C LEU A 114 0.54 -1.22 -17.30
N PHE A 115 1.84 -1.21 -16.99
CA PHE A 115 2.88 -1.17 -18.01
C PHE A 115 2.83 -2.44 -18.87
N PHE A 116 2.89 -3.62 -18.25
CA PHE A 116 2.92 -4.91 -18.94
C PHE A 116 1.63 -5.24 -19.68
N GLU A 117 0.47 -4.89 -19.09
CA GLU A 117 -0.83 -5.01 -19.75
C GLU A 117 -0.83 -4.20 -21.04
N LYS A 118 -0.24 -2.99 -21.01
CA LYS A 118 -0.23 -2.11 -22.18
C LYS A 118 0.70 -2.60 -23.29
N ILE A 119 1.88 -3.12 -22.95
CA ILE A 119 2.80 -3.65 -23.95
C ILE A 119 2.41 -5.07 -24.41
N HIS A 120 1.35 -5.65 -23.83
CA HIS A 120 0.90 -7.01 -24.08
C HIS A 120 2.00 -8.05 -23.83
N PHE A 121 2.81 -7.84 -22.79
CA PHE A 121 3.83 -8.79 -22.35
C PHE A 121 3.42 -9.47 -21.04
N THR A 122 3.93 -10.67 -20.85
CA THR A 122 3.87 -11.36 -19.57
C THR A 122 4.87 -10.78 -18.58
N VAL A 123 4.63 -11.03 -17.31
CA VAL A 123 5.55 -10.63 -16.23
C VAL A 123 6.34 -11.85 -15.77
N GLU A 124 7.66 -11.80 -15.85
CA GLU A 124 8.52 -12.81 -15.23
C GLU A 124 8.82 -12.41 -13.79
N TYR A 125 8.45 -13.28 -12.84
CA TYR A 125 8.71 -13.08 -11.42
C TYR A 125 9.13 -14.39 -10.78
N ASN A 126 10.26 -14.39 -10.06
CA ASN A 126 10.85 -15.59 -9.45
C ASN A 126 10.98 -16.78 -10.43
N GLN A 127 11.42 -16.51 -11.67
CA GLN A 127 11.57 -17.51 -12.75
C GLN A 127 10.25 -18.14 -13.24
N VAL A 128 9.11 -17.57 -12.85
CA VAL A 128 7.78 -17.99 -13.29
C VAL A 128 7.15 -16.87 -14.13
N ILE A 129 6.51 -17.27 -15.23
CA ILE A 129 5.83 -16.35 -16.14
C ILE A 129 4.36 -16.25 -15.71
N TYR A 130 3.90 -15.02 -15.50
CA TYR A 130 2.52 -14.71 -15.14
C TYR A 130 1.86 -13.89 -16.26
N ASP A 131 0.56 -14.11 -16.47
CA ASP A 131 -0.25 -13.06 -17.06
C ASP A 131 -0.37 -11.87 -16.10
N THR A 132 -0.74 -10.71 -16.63
CA THR A 132 -0.71 -9.45 -15.88
C THR A 132 -1.71 -9.42 -14.72
N ASP A 133 -2.88 -10.04 -14.87
CA ASP A 133 -3.89 -10.07 -13.81
C ASP A 133 -3.50 -11.01 -12.67
N ASP A 134 -2.97 -12.18 -13.00
CA ASP A 134 -2.46 -13.14 -12.02
C ASP A 134 -1.24 -12.60 -11.29
N TYR A 135 -0.36 -11.87 -12.00
CA TYR A 135 0.72 -11.12 -11.37
C TYR A 135 0.21 -10.10 -10.36
N PHE A 136 -0.83 -9.30 -10.71
CA PHE A 136 -1.40 -8.34 -9.77
C PHE A 136 -2.04 -9.03 -8.55
N LYS A 137 -2.75 -10.15 -8.75
CA LYS A 137 -3.32 -10.94 -7.64
C LYS A 137 -2.23 -11.44 -6.68
N LEU A 138 -1.12 -11.94 -7.22
CA LEU A 138 0.03 -12.36 -6.43
C LEU A 138 0.58 -11.19 -5.60
N LYS A 139 0.81 -10.04 -6.22
CA LYS A 139 1.28 -8.84 -5.51
C LYS A 139 0.31 -8.36 -4.44
N LEU A 140 -0.99 -8.41 -4.71
CA LEU A 140 -2.01 -8.08 -3.71
C LEU A 140 -2.00 -9.07 -2.53
N MET A 141 -1.74 -10.36 -2.78
CA MET A 141 -1.59 -11.36 -1.72
C MET A 141 -0.33 -11.11 -0.88
N GLU A 142 0.82 -10.89 -1.51
CA GLU A 142 2.09 -10.55 -0.82
C GLU A 142 1.92 -9.29 0.05
N PHE A 143 1.27 -8.24 -0.49
CA PHE A 143 0.95 -7.03 0.26
C PHE A 143 0.13 -7.31 1.52
N LYS A 144 -0.94 -8.11 1.41
CA LYS A 144 -1.79 -8.47 2.55
C LYS A 144 -1.03 -9.27 3.60
N GLU A 145 -0.22 -10.24 3.15
CA GLU A 145 0.60 -11.06 4.03
C GLU A 145 1.62 -10.20 4.81
N ASN A 146 2.34 -9.31 4.11
CA ASN A 146 3.32 -8.43 4.76
C ASN A 146 2.68 -7.49 5.78
N VAL A 147 1.56 -6.86 5.44
CA VAL A 147 0.83 -5.99 6.36
C VAL A 147 0.37 -6.77 7.60
N ASN A 148 -0.15 -7.99 7.42
CA ASN A 148 -0.52 -8.86 8.54
C ASN A 148 0.69 -9.23 9.40
N ASN A 149 1.83 -9.56 8.80
CA ASN A 149 3.07 -9.84 9.52
C ASN A 149 3.52 -8.64 10.38
N HIS A 150 3.48 -7.43 9.81
CA HIS A 150 3.77 -6.20 10.56
C HIS A 150 2.79 -5.99 11.72
N PHE A 151 1.51 -6.28 11.50
CA PHE A 151 0.49 -6.20 12.53
C PHE A 151 0.68 -7.22 13.65
N GLU A 152 1.06 -8.46 13.34
CA GLU A 152 1.40 -9.46 14.36
C GLU A 152 2.59 -9.02 15.22
N ILE A 153 3.63 -8.46 14.60
CA ILE A 153 4.80 -7.91 15.29
C ILE A 153 4.37 -6.76 16.21
N PHE A 154 3.47 -5.89 15.74
CA PHE A 154 2.86 -4.85 16.56
C PHE A 154 2.14 -5.44 17.76
N ILE A 155 1.26 -6.43 17.59
CA ILE A 155 0.51 -7.06 18.69
C ILE A 155 1.46 -7.67 19.72
N LYS A 156 2.47 -8.42 19.27
CA LYS A 156 3.48 -9.05 20.15
C LYS A 156 4.24 -7.99 20.95
N SER A 157 4.69 -6.93 20.29
CA SER A 157 5.41 -5.82 20.91
C SER A 157 4.53 -5.04 21.90
N PHE A 158 3.26 -4.83 21.54
CA PHE A 158 2.28 -4.12 22.34
C PHE A 158 1.95 -4.88 23.63
N LYS A 159 1.69 -6.20 23.54
CA LYS A 159 1.41 -7.08 24.69
C LYS A 159 2.59 -7.17 25.66
N ASN A 160 3.81 -7.38 25.15
CA ASN A 160 5.01 -7.45 25.99
C ASN A 160 5.23 -6.16 26.80
N LYS A 161 4.91 -5.00 26.21
CA LYS A 161 5.05 -3.72 26.89
C LYS A 161 3.96 -3.51 27.96
N GLN A 162 2.72 -3.91 27.70
CA GLN A 162 1.66 -3.87 28.72
C GLN A 162 1.99 -4.75 29.93
N ILE A 163 2.56 -5.93 29.69
CA ILE A 163 2.99 -6.84 30.76
C ILE A 163 4.06 -6.16 31.61
N ASN A 164 5.11 -5.61 31.00
CA ASN A 164 6.18 -4.93 31.73
C ASN A 164 5.69 -3.70 32.51
N ASP A 165 4.78 -2.90 31.93
CA ASP A 165 4.20 -1.74 32.61
C ASP A 165 3.35 -2.16 33.84
N ASN A 166 2.77 -3.37 33.85
CA ASN A 166 2.02 -3.92 34.99
C ASN A 166 2.91 -4.51 36.11
N PHE A 167 4.18 -4.80 35.83
CA PHE A 167 5.14 -5.35 36.81
C PHE A 167 6.00 -4.28 37.50
N VAL A 168 5.91 -3.02 37.07
CA VAL A 168 6.53 -1.88 37.76
C VAL A 168 5.51 -1.29 38.74
N PHE A 169 5.29 -1.99 39.85
CA PHE A 169 4.59 -1.49 41.04
C PHE A 169 5.34 -1.92 42.30
#